data_AF-A0A9E2W4U8-F1
#
_entry.id   AF-A0A9E2W4U8-F1
#
_cell.length_a   1.000
_cell.length_b   1.000
_cell.length_c   1.000
_cell.angle_alpha   90.00
_cell.angle_beta   90.00
_cell.angle_gamma   90.00
#
_symmetry.space_group_name_H-M   'P 1'
#
loop_
_entity.id
_entity.type
_entity.pdbx_description
1 polymer ?
#
loop_
_entity_poly.entity_id
_entity_poly.type
_entity_poly.pdbx_seq_one_letter_code
_entity_poly.pdbx_strand_id
1 'polypeptide(L)'
;MPPLREYRACSWVEKRLVLSFYWSTREAPSPRLDEAARQYAPWASLLAAAIWVELLFVTFFFVARQSTWAALGAMAASLWTVGLAWSLYCQYVITRRVEERRLVETAIRHDS
;
A
#
# COMPACT_ATOMS: atom_id res chain seq x y z
N MET A 1 14.76 2.60 0.10
CA MET A 1 13.71 1.68 -0.41
C MET A 1 14.35 0.35 -0.74
N PRO A 2 13.75 -0.78 -0.38
CA PRO A 2 14.27 -2.10 -0.73
C PRO A 2 14.25 -2.32 -2.26
N PRO A 3 15.23 -3.04 -2.82
CA PRO A 3 15.27 -3.33 -4.25
C PRO A 3 14.13 -4.28 -4.65
N LEU A 4 13.40 -3.97 -5.72
CA LEU A 4 12.25 -4.74 -6.25
C LEU A 4 12.64 -6.08 -6.92
N ARG A 5 13.73 -6.74 -6.50
CA ARG A 5 14.25 -7.94 -7.17
C ARG A 5 13.25 -9.09 -7.15
N GLU A 6 12.67 -9.34 -5.99
CA GLU A 6 11.76 -10.47 -5.80
C GLU A 6 10.42 -10.21 -6.47
N TYR A 7 9.90 -8.99 -6.34
CA TYR A 7 8.70 -8.56 -7.04
C TYR A 7 8.85 -8.61 -8.57
N ARG A 8 10.00 -8.21 -9.13
CA ARG A 8 10.24 -8.27 -10.58
C ARG A 8 10.35 -9.71 -11.09
N ALA A 9 10.93 -10.60 -10.29
CA ALA A 9 11.07 -12.01 -10.60
C ALA A 9 9.75 -12.80 -10.51
N CYS A 10 8.72 -12.25 -9.87
CA CYS A 10 7.39 -12.85 -9.84
C CYS A 10 6.71 -12.86 -11.22
N SER A 11 6.05 -13.97 -11.52
CA SER A 11 5.08 -14.12 -12.61
C SER A 11 3.89 -13.18 -12.43
N TRP A 12 3.10 -13.00 -13.49
CA TRP A 12 1.93 -12.13 -13.46
C TRP A 12 0.89 -12.58 -12.41
N VAL A 13 0.68 -13.89 -12.26
CA VAL A 13 -0.22 -14.47 -11.26
C VAL A 13 0.27 -14.16 -9.84
N GLU A 14 1.56 -14.33 -9.59
CA GLU A 14 2.17 -14.02 -8.29
C GLU A 14 2.07 -12.53 -7.96
N LYS A 15 2.25 -11.63 -8.93
CA LYS A 15 2.06 -10.18 -8.72
C LYS A 15 0.63 -9.83 -8.33
N ARG A 16 -0.36 -10.47 -8.96
CA ARG A 16 -1.78 -10.28 -8.60
C ARG A 16 -2.06 -10.81 -7.20
N LEU A 17 -1.46 -11.93 -6.81
CA LEU A 17 -1.52 -12.45 -5.44
C LEU A 17 -0.90 -11.46 -4.45
N VAL A 18 0.30 -10.94 -4.73
CA VAL A 18 0.97 -9.92 -3.90
C VAL A 18 0.06 -8.73 -3.65
N LEU A 19 -0.59 -8.19 -4.69
CA LEU A 19 -1.56 -7.11 -4.55
C LEU A 19 -2.78 -7.52 -3.69
N SER A 20 -3.33 -8.70 -3.94
CA SER A 20 -4.48 -9.21 -3.17
C SER A 20 -4.16 -9.36 -1.68
N PHE A 21 -2.98 -9.87 -1.33
CA PHE A 21 -2.54 -10.01 0.06
C PHE A 21 -2.24 -8.65 0.70
N TYR A 22 -1.58 -7.76 -0.05
CA TYR A 22 -1.31 -6.40 0.39
C TYR A 22 -2.58 -5.67 0.84
N TRP A 23 -3.62 -5.66 -0.01
CA TRP A 23 -4.88 -4.97 0.28
C TRP A 23 -5.75 -5.68 1.33
N SER A 24 -5.64 -7.00 1.45
CA SER A 24 -6.44 -7.78 2.40
C SER A 24 -5.80 -7.95 3.77
N THR A 25 -4.56 -7.49 3.95
CA THR A 25 -3.73 -7.66 5.17
C THR A 25 -3.61 -9.13 5.66
N ARG A 26 -3.94 -10.08 4.79
CA ARG A 26 -3.83 -11.52 5.08
C ARG A 26 -2.37 -11.97 5.06
N GLU A 27 -2.09 -13.05 5.79
CA GLU A 27 -0.78 -13.67 5.75
C GLU A 27 -0.43 -14.16 4.35
N ALA A 28 0.82 -13.92 3.95
CA ALA A 28 1.32 -14.38 2.67
C ALA A 28 1.40 -15.91 2.67
N PRO A 29 0.96 -16.58 1.59
CA PRO A 29 0.98 -18.04 1.50
C PRO A 29 2.40 -18.59 1.28
N SER A 30 3.38 -17.73 1.01
CA SER A 30 4.79 -18.13 0.95
C SER A 30 5.72 -16.99 1.41
N PRO A 31 6.90 -17.32 1.96
CA PRO A 31 7.91 -16.33 2.36
C PRO A 31 8.37 -15.43 1.20
N ARG A 32 8.40 -15.98 -0.01
CA ARG A 32 8.76 -15.24 -1.24
C ARG A 32 7.72 -14.18 -1.60
N LEU A 33 6.44 -14.49 -1.42
CA LEU A 33 5.36 -13.52 -1.65
C LEU A 33 5.30 -12.46 -0.54
N ASP A 34 5.63 -12.82 0.71
CA ASP A 34 5.78 -11.85 1.81
C ASP A 34 6.88 -10.83 1.48
N GLU A 35 8.03 -11.31 1.00
CA GLU A 35 9.14 -10.44 0.58
C GLU A 35 8.79 -9.56 -0.62
N ALA A 36 8.11 -10.10 -1.63
CA ALA A 36 7.64 -9.34 -2.77
C ALA A 36 6.61 -8.27 -2.38
N ALA A 37 5.70 -8.58 -1.46
CA ALA A 37 4.72 -7.63 -0.92
C ALA A 37 5.39 -6.49 -0.14
N ARG A 38 6.41 -6.81 0.66
CA ARG A 38 7.22 -5.81 1.39
C ARG A 38 7.94 -4.85 0.47
N GLN A 39 8.53 -5.37 -0.61
CA GLN A 39 9.19 -4.53 -1.61
C GLN A 39 8.21 -3.63 -2.36
N TYR A 40 7.00 -4.13 -2.63
CA TYR A 40 5.96 -3.42 -3.38
C TYR A 40 5.19 -2.38 -2.55
N ALA A 41 4.96 -2.64 -1.26
CA ALA A 41 4.17 -1.80 -0.35
C ALA A 41 4.46 -0.28 -0.44
N PRO A 42 5.73 0.18 -0.34
CA PRO A 42 6.01 1.62 -0.39
C PRO A 42 5.72 2.23 -1.77
N TRP A 43 5.84 1.46 -2.85
CA TRP A 43 5.49 1.91 -4.20
C TRP A 43 3.99 2.02 -4.41
N ALA A 44 3.22 1.08 -3.85
CA ALA A 44 1.76 1.11 -3.90
C ALA A 44 1.21 2.37 -3.21
N SER A 45 1.71 2.69 -2.02
CA SER A 45 1.32 3.90 -1.28
C SER A 45 1.75 5.18 -1.99
N LEU A 46 2.93 5.20 -2.61
CA LEU A 46 3.41 6.37 -3.35
C LEU A 46 2.56 6.63 -4.60
N LEU A 47 2.17 5.58 -5.33
CA LEU A 47 1.27 5.68 -6.47
C LEU A 47 -0.13 6.16 -6.03
N ALA A 48 -0.66 5.60 -4.94
CA ALA A 48 -1.94 6.03 -4.37
C ALA A 48 -1.91 7.51 -3.96
N ALA A 49 -0.81 7.97 -3.37
CA ALA A 49 -0.60 9.38 -3.02
C ALA A 49 -0.55 10.30 -4.24
N ALA A 50 0.14 9.89 -5.31
CA ALA A 50 0.18 10.66 -6.56
C ALA A 50 -1.23 10.83 -7.16
N ILE A 51 -2.01 9.74 -7.26
CA ILE A 51 -3.39 9.78 -7.76
C ILE A 51 -4.27 10.68 -6.88
N TRP A 52 -4.10 10.61 -5.56
CA TRP A 52 -4.86 11.44 -4.63
C TRP A 52 -4.57 12.94 -4.82
N VAL A 53 -3.29 13.30 -5.02
CA VAL A 53 -2.90 14.68 -5.31
C VAL A 53 -3.53 15.18 -6.62
N GLU A 54 -3.51 14.37 -7.69
CA GLU A 54 -4.17 14.72 -8.95
C GLU A 54 -5.67 14.97 -8.76
N LEU A 55 -6.36 14.11 -7.99
CA LEU A 55 -7.77 14.27 -7.69
C LEU A 55 -8.06 15.55 -6.90
N LEU A 56 -7.19 15.93 -5.96
CA LEU A 56 -7.34 17.21 -5.26
C LEU A 56 -7.25 18.39 -6.22
N PHE A 57 -6.33 18.36 -7.18
CA PHE A 57 -6.21 19.42 -8.19
C PHE A 57 -7.47 19.51 -9.06
N VAL A 58 -8.00 18.38 -9.51
CA VAL A 58 -9.24 18.32 -10.31
C VAL A 58 -10.42 18.87 -9.50
N THR A 59 -10.58 18.43 -8.26
CA THR A 59 -11.65 18.91 -7.37
C THR A 59 -11.53 20.40 -7.08
N PHE A 60 -10.31 20.87 -6.79
CA PHE A 60 -10.04 22.29 -6.58
C PHE A 60 -10.43 23.12 -7.81
N PHE A 61 -10.12 22.64 -9.01
CA PHE A 61 -10.50 23.32 -10.25
C PHE A 61 -12.02 23.40 -10.42
N PHE A 62 -12.76 22.33 -10.13
CA PHE A 62 -14.23 22.35 -10.20
C PHE A 62 -14.85 23.29 -9.16
N VAL A 63 -14.31 23.32 -7.93
CA VAL A 63 -14.72 24.25 -6.87
C VAL A 63 -14.46 25.70 -7.29
N ALA A 64 -13.27 26.00 -7.81
CA ALA A 64 -12.91 27.34 -8.28
C ALA A 64 -13.80 27.84 -9.41
N ARG A 65 -14.32 26.92 -10.25
CA ARG A 65 -15.26 27.21 -11.33
C ARG A 65 -16.73 27.30 -10.87
N GLN A 66 -17.01 27.18 -9.56
CA GLN A 66 -18.37 27.07 -9.01
C GLN A 66 -19.24 26.04 -9.75
N SER A 67 -18.60 24.95 -10.19
CA SER A 67 -19.27 23.93 -10.98
C SER A 67 -20.15 23.07 -10.08
N THR A 68 -21.33 22.67 -10.56
CA THR A 68 -22.18 21.68 -9.87
C THR A 68 -21.48 20.33 -9.69
N TRP A 69 -20.46 20.04 -10.50
CA TRP A 69 -19.59 18.87 -10.38
C TRP A 69 -18.62 18.94 -9.19
N ALA A 70 -18.48 20.09 -8.53
CA ALA A 70 -17.60 20.26 -7.37
C ALA A 70 -17.98 19.31 -6.21
N ALA A 71 -19.28 19.09 -6.00
CA ALA A 71 -19.76 18.16 -4.97
C ALA A 71 -19.33 16.72 -5.28
N LEU A 72 -19.43 16.29 -6.54
CA LEU A 72 -18.98 14.96 -6.98
C LEU A 72 -17.45 14.82 -6.86
N GLY A 73 -16.69 15.86 -7.21
CA GLY A 73 -15.25 15.91 -6.99
C GLY A 73 -14.87 15.81 -5.51
N ALA A 74 -15.58 16.52 -4.63
CA ALA A 74 -15.35 16.48 -3.19
C ALA A 74 -15.67 15.09 -2.59
N MET A 75 -16.76 14.45 -3.04
CA MET A 75 -17.09 13.07 -2.66
C MET A 75 -16.02 12.09 -3.13
N ALA A 76 -15.57 12.20 -4.39
CA ALA A 76 -14.49 11.36 -4.91
C ALA A 76 -13.19 11.55 -4.13
N ALA A 77 -12.79 12.79 -3.85
CA ALA A 77 -11.60 13.09 -3.05
C ALA A 77 -11.69 12.50 -1.63
N SER A 78 -12.88 12.55 -1.02
CA SER A 78 -13.13 11.99 0.31
C SER A 78 -13.10 10.45 0.33
N LEU A 79 -13.57 9.79 -0.73
CA LEU A 79 -13.42 8.34 -0.85
C LEU A 79 -11.96 7.94 -1.03
N TRP A 80 -11.23 8.73 -1.82
CA TRP A 80 -9.81 8.49 -2.05
C TRP A 80 -8.93 8.80 -0.83
N THR A 81 -9.27 9.76 0.03
CA THR A 81 -8.56 9.95 1.32
C THR A 81 -8.67 8.71 2.18
N VAL A 82 -9.85 8.10 2.26
CA VAL A 82 -10.06 6.84 2.98
C VAL A 82 -9.24 5.71 2.35
N GLY A 83 -9.25 5.59 1.01
CA GLY A 83 -8.43 4.61 0.30
C GLY A 83 -6.92 4.78 0.52
N LEU A 84 -6.44 6.02 0.58
CA LEU A 84 -5.04 6.33 0.86
C LEU A 84 -4.69 6.00 2.32
N ALA A 85 -5.54 6.37 3.27
CA ALA A 85 -5.38 6.00 4.68
C ALA A 85 -5.35 4.47 4.85
N TRP A 86 -6.19 3.73 4.12
CA TRP A 86 -6.17 2.27 4.09
C TRP A 86 -4.85 1.73 3.52
N SER A 87 -4.34 2.27 2.41
CA SER A 87 -3.03 1.87 1.85
C SER A 87 -1.90 2.07 2.86
N LEU A 88 -1.87 3.22 3.54
CA LEU A 88 -0.87 3.51 4.56
C LEU A 88 -1.01 2.56 5.76
N TYR A 89 -2.24 2.23 6.16
CA TYR A 89 -2.51 1.24 7.19
C TYR A 89 -2.00 -0.16 6.80
N CYS A 90 -2.26 -0.61 5.57
CA CYS A 90 -1.73 -1.88 5.05
C CYS A 90 -0.20 -1.90 5.10
N GLN A 91 0.45 -0.83 4.64
CA GLN A 91 1.90 -0.70 4.72
C GLN A 91 2.40 -0.77 6.17
N TYR A 92 1.75 -0.06 7.10
CA TYR A 92 2.09 -0.08 8.52
C TYR A 92 1.99 -1.49 9.11
N VAL A 93 0.88 -2.20 8.85
CA VAL A 93 0.67 -3.58 9.32
C VAL A 93 1.76 -4.51 8.80
N ILE A 94 2.12 -4.39 7.52
CA ILE A 94 3.18 -5.21 6.92
C ILE A 94 4.52 -4.91 7.61
N THR A 95 4.88 -3.64 7.80
CA THR A 95 6.13 -3.28 8.48
C THR A 95 6.19 -3.78 9.93
N ARG A 96 5.08 -3.68 10.67
CA ARG A 96 5.01 -4.12 12.06
C ARG A 96 5.21 -5.63 12.21
N ARG A 97 4.62 -6.44 11.32
CA ARG A 97 4.82 -7.90 11.33
C ARG A 97 6.28 -8.30 11.11
N VAL A 98 7.05 -7.51 10.37
CA VAL A 98 8.48 -7.75 10.19
C VAL A 98 9.25 -7.50 11.47
N GLU A 99 8.92 -6.41 12.16
CA GLU A 99 9.56 -6.04 13.41
C GLU A 99 9.29 -7.11 14.48
N GLU A 100 8.03 -7.54 14.61
CA GLU A 100 7.66 -8.64 15.52
C GLU A 100 8.40 -9.95 15.19
N ARG A 101 8.50 -10.34 13.90
CA ARG A 101 9.26 -11.55 13.51
C ARG A 101 10.76 -11.44 13.85
N ARG A 102 11.37 -10.28 13.60
CA ARG A 102 12.79 -10.06 13.92
C ARG A 102 13.06 -10.15 15.41
N LEU A 103 12.18 -9.57 16.24
CA LEU A 103 12.30 -9.63 17.69
C LEU A 103 12.25 -11.09 18.20
N VAL A 104 11.33 -11.89 17.66
CA VAL A 104 11.23 -13.32 17.98
C VAL A 104 12.49 -14.08 17.57
N GLU A 105 13.00 -13.87 16.36
CA GLU A 105 14.24 -14.51 15.89
C GLU A 105 15.46 -14.13 16.74
N THR A 106 15.56 -12.86 17.17
CA THR A 106 16.65 -12.41 18.05
C THR A 106 16.54 -12.99 19.46
N ALA A 107 15.33 -13.17 19.98
CA ALA A 107 15.10 -13.80 21.28
C ALA A 107 15.53 -15.27 21.26
N ILE A 108 15.14 -16.02 20.22
CA ILE A 108 15.52 -17.43 20.05
C ILE A 108 17.03 -17.61 19.94
N ARG A 109 17.72 -16.73 19.18
CA ARG A 109 19.17 -16.79 19.02
C ARG A 109 19.95 -16.48 20.31
N HIS A 110 19.38 -15.69 21.22
CA HIS A 110 20.04 -15.36 22.49
C HIS A 110 19.87 -16.48 23.53
N ASP A 111 18.87 -17.35 23.37
CA ASP A 111 18.57 -18.46 24.28
C ASP A 111 19.26 -19.78 23.88
N SER A 112 19.91 -19.82 22.71
CA SER A 112 20.65 -20.96 22.14
C SER A 112 22.17 -20.82 22.29
#